data_AF-A0A816HLU3-F1
#
_entry.id   AF-A0A816HLU3-F1
#
_cell.length_a   1.000
_cell.length_b   1.000
_cell.length_c   1.000
_cell.angle_alpha   90.00
_cell.angle_beta   90.00
_cell.angle_gamma   90.00
#
_symmetry.space_group_name_H-M   'P 1'
#
loop_
_entity.id
_entity.type
_entity.pdbx_description
1 polymer ?
#
loop_
_entity_poly.entity_id
_entity_poly.type
_entity_poly.pdbx_seq_one_letter_code
_entity_poly.pdbx_strand_id
1 'polypeptide(L)' 'DVHDWLDKLEQRFTMANWNDEQKLRYISIHLQDDAQRWWTQASNVIKTWSSFTEAVTYAFGSTKAQQLAFEQRK' A
#
# COMPACT_ATOMS: atom_id res chain seq x y z
N ASP A 1 5.52 8.28 6.29
CA ASP A 1 6.05 6.94 5.98
C ASP A 1 4.90 6.07 5.47
N VAL A 2 5.14 5.14 4.54
CA VAL A 2 4.07 4.28 4.01
C VAL A 2 3.57 3.28 5.05
N HIS A 3 4.45 2.81 5.95
CA HIS A 3 4.09 1.83 6.97
C HIS A 3 3.17 2.46 8.03
N ASP A 4 3.52 3.64 8.53
CA ASP A 4 2.66 4.39 9.46
C ASP A 4 1.27 4.70 8.86
N TRP A 5 1.21 4.94 7.55
CA TRP A 5 -0.03 5.20 6.85
C TRP A 5 -0.88 3.93 6.73
N LEU A 6 -0.27 2.79 6.38
CA LEU A 6 -0.92 1.49 6.31
C LEU A 6 -1.45 1.04 7.68
N ASP A 7 -0.68 1.20 8.75
CA ASP A 7 -1.08 0.82 10.11
C ASP A 7 -2.33 1.58 10.58
N LYS A 8 -2.40 2.89 10.30
CA LYS A 8 -3.57 3.73 10.62
C LYS A 8 -4.81 3.31 9.84
N LEU A 9 -4.66 2.88 8.59
CA LEU A 9 -5.77 2.37 7.79
C LEU A 9 -6.24 1.02 8.30
N GLU A 10 -5.32 0.11 8.61
CA GLU A 10 -5.66 -1.23 9.09
C GLU A 10 -6.43 -1.17 10.40
N GLN A 11 -6.06 -0.28 11.33
CA GLN A 11 -6.83 -0.05 12.56
C GLN A 11 -8.28 0.38 12.25
N ARG A 12 -8.48 1.35 11.35
CA ARG A 12 -9.82 1.83 10.99
C ARG A 12 -10.64 0.74 10.32
N PHE A 13 -10.06 0.00 9.40
CA PHE A 13 -10.74 -1.06 8.69
C PHE A 13 -11.11 -2.23 9.60
N THR A 14 -10.23 -2.55 10.56
CA THR A 14 -10.50 -3.55 11.59
C THR A 14 -11.67 -3.13 12.46
N MET A 15 -11.69 -1.88 12.95
CA MET A 15 -12.80 -1.35 13.75
C MET A 15 -14.13 -1.35 12.99
N ALA A 16 -14.08 -1.13 11.67
CA ALA A 16 -15.26 -1.13 10.82
C ALA A 16 -15.63 -2.53 10.28
N ASN A 17 -14.87 -3.57 10.64
CA ASN A 17 -15.01 -4.95 10.17
C ASN A 17 -15.07 -5.06 8.63
N TRP A 18 -14.19 -4.33 7.93
CA TRP A 18 -14.16 -4.30 6.47
C TRP A 18 -13.43 -5.49 5.86
N ASN A 19 -14.00 -6.00 4.79
CA ASN A 19 -13.37 -7.00 3.93
C ASN A 19 -12.44 -6.34 2.88
N ASP A 20 -11.66 -7.16 2.17
CA ASP A 20 -10.70 -6.69 1.17
C ASP A 20 -11.33 -5.83 0.07
N GLU A 21 -12.51 -6.18 -0.43
CA GLU A 21 -13.21 -5.41 -1.46
C GLU A 21 -13.52 -3.99 -0.97
N GLN A 22 -14.02 -3.86 0.26
CA GLN A 22 -14.32 -2.57 0.88
C GLN A 22 -13.05 -1.74 1.09
N LYS A 23 -11.97 -2.37 1.58
CA LYS A 23 -10.67 -1.71 1.78
C LYS A 23 -10.11 -1.18 0.45
N LEU A 24 -10.10 -2.01 -0.59
CA LEU A 24 -9.58 -1.64 -1.91
C LEU A 24 -10.43 -0.56 -2.60
N ARG A 25 -11.76 -0.61 -2.43
CA ARG A 25 -12.67 0.44 -2.92
C ARG A 25 -12.43 1.77 -2.20
N TYR A 26 -12.16 1.74 -0.90
CA TYR A 26 -11.84 2.95 -0.15
C TYR A 26 -10.54 3.58 -0.69
N ILE A 27 -9.50 2.77 -0.88
CA ILE A 27 -8.22 3.23 -1.43
C ILE A 27 -8.39 3.85 -2.81
N SER A 28 -9.14 3.22 -3.72
CA SER A 28 -9.29 3.73 -5.09
C SER A 28 -9.89 5.15 -5.15
N ILE A 29 -10.66 5.54 -4.13
CA ILE A 29 -11.28 6.87 -4.01
C ILE A 29 -10.37 7.88 -3.31
N HIS A 30 -9.49 7.42 -2.39
CA HIS A 30 -8.71 8.30 -1.51
C HIS A 30 -7.24 8.47 -1.90
N LEU A 31 -6.72 7.66 -2.83
CA LEU A 31 -5.39 7.89 -3.39
C LEU A 31 -5.37 9.17 -4.23
N GLN A 32 -4.28 9.92 -4.14
CA GLN A 32 -4.07 11.18 -4.86
C GLN A 32 -2.73 11.16 -5.60
N ASP A 33 -2.61 12.07 -6.56
CA ASP A 33 -1.37 12.34 -7.30
C ASP A 33 -0.70 11.08 -7.86
N ASP A 34 0.58 10.88 -7.56
CA ASP A 34 1.38 9.78 -8.07
C ASP A 34 0.88 8.41 -7.58
N ALA A 35 0.29 8.35 -6.37
CA ALA A 35 -0.28 7.11 -5.85
C ALA A 35 -1.55 6.71 -6.61
N GLN A 36 -2.37 7.67 -7.03
CA GLN A 36 -3.56 7.40 -7.86
C GLN A 36 -3.16 6.90 -9.26
N ARG A 37 -2.14 7.53 -9.87
CA ARG A 37 -1.60 7.11 -11.18
C ARG A 37 -0.99 5.72 -11.13
N TRP A 38 -0.26 5.41 -10.07
CA TRP A 38 0.25 4.05 -9.82
C TRP A 38 -0.88 3.04 -9.67
N TRP A 39 -1.90 3.37 -8.85
CA TRP A 39 -3.01 2.46 -8.58
C TRP A 39 -3.81 2.11 -9.84
N THR A 40 -4.01 3.07 -10.73
CA THR A 40 -4.72 2.85 -12.01
C THR A 40 -4.05 1.78 -12.88
N GLN A 41 -2.74 1.62 -12.76
CA GLN A 41 -1.97 0.61 -13.48
C GLN A 41 -1.96 -0.74 -12.75
N ALA A 42 -1.96 -0.73 -11.41
CA ALA A 42 -1.81 -1.92 -10.58
C ALA A 42 -3.15 -2.60 -10.20
N SER A 43 -4.26 -1.87 -10.20
CA SER A 43 -5.57 -2.33 -9.67
C SER A 43 -6.17 -3.52 -10.41
N ASN A 44 -5.76 -3.75 -11.67
CA ASN A 44 -6.24 -4.89 -12.45
C ASN A 44 -5.74 -6.23 -11.91
N VAL A 45 -4.58 -6.26 -11.25
CA VAL A 45 -3.94 -7.48 -10.73
C VAL A 45 -4.05 -7.60 -9.20
N ILE A 46 -4.17 -6.48 -8.49
CA ILE A 46 -4.31 -6.48 -7.02
C ILE A 46 -5.77 -6.74 -6.65
N LYS A 47 -6.04 -7.88 -6.00
CA LYS A 47 -7.40 -8.31 -5.61
C LYS A 47 -7.59 -8.51 -4.11
N THR A 48 -6.51 -8.46 -3.34
CA THR A 48 -6.53 -8.62 -1.88
C THR A 48 -5.85 -7.44 -1.22
N TRP A 49 -6.18 -7.21 0.05
CA TRP A 49 -5.56 -6.17 0.85
C TRP A 49 -4.06 -6.44 1.05
N SER A 50 -3.68 -7.69 1.31
CA SER A 50 -2.27 -8.08 1.46
C SER A 50 -1.45 -7.76 0.21
N SER A 51 -1.96 -8.08 -0.99
CA SER A 51 -1.24 -7.76 -2.22
C SER A 51 -1.14 -6.25 -2.46
N PHE A 52 -2.12 -5.46 -1.99
CA PHE A 52 -2.02 -4.01 -2.01
C PHE A 52 -0.91 -3.48 -1.10
N THR A 53 -0.88 -3.92 0.17
CA THR A 53 0.09 -3.43 1.16
C THR A 53 1.52 -3.74 0.76
N GLU A 54 1.78 -4.93 0.22
CA GLU A 54 3.08 -5.31 -0.34
C GLU A 54 3.47 -4.41 -1.52
N ALA A 55 2.56 -4.24 -2.49
CA ALA A 55 2.85 -3.50 -3.71
C ALA A 55 3.06 -2.00 -3.45
N VAL A 56 2.24 -1.38 -2.59
CA VAL A 56 2.39 0.04 -2.24
C VAL A 56 3.64 0.28 -1.40
N THR A 57 4.01 -0.66 -0.54
CA THR A 57 5.26 -0.60 0.23
C THR A 57 6.47 -0.76 -0.68
N TYR A 58 6.39 -1.64 -1.68
CA TYR A 58 7.46 -1.76 -2.66
C TYR A 58 7.63 -0.48 -3.50
N ALA A 59 6.51 0.11 -3.94
CA ALA A 59 6.52 1.29 -4.80
C ALA A 59 6.88 2.59 -4.07
N PHE A 60 6.45 2.77 -2.82
CA PHE A 60 6.57 4.03 -2.08
C PHE A 60 7.28 3.90 -0.74
N GLY A 61 7.65 2.68 -0.33
CA GLY A 61 8.18 2.40 1.00
C GLY A 61 9.69 2.49 1.14
N SER A 62 10.42 3.02 0.17
CA SER A 62 11.85 3.23 0.39
C SER A 62 12.50 4.40 -0.34
N THR A 63 13.25 5.16 0.46
CA THR A 63 14.60 5.57 0.08
C THR A 63 15.69 4.97 0.98
N LYS A 64 15.41 4.58 2.25
CA LYS A 64 16.43 4.05 3.20
C LYS A 64 16.52 2.53 3.34
N ALA A 65 15.40 1.80 3.31
CA ALA A 65 15.39 0.34 3.56
C ALA A 65 15.97 -0.46 2.37
N GLN A 66 15.72 -0.01 1.14
CA GLN A 66 16.33 -0.59 -0.06
C GLN A 66 17.82 -0.24 -0.21
N GLN A 67 18.27 0.93 0.26
CA GLN A 67 19.70 1.28 0.27
C GLN A 67 20.48 0.37 1.25
N LEU A 68 19.99 0.19 2.48
CA LEU A 68 20.62 -0.68 3.48
C LEU A 68 20.61 -2.17 3.07
N ALA A 69 19.52 -2.65 2.47
CA ALA A 69 19.44 -4.04 1.99
C ALA A 69 20.34 -4.30 0.76
N PHE A 70 20.65 -3.28 -0.04
CA PHE A 70 21.59 -3.37 -1.16
C PHE A 70 23.04 -3.29 -0.68
N GLU A 71 23.34 -2.45 0.32
CA GLU A 71 24.69 -2.33 0.92
C GLU A 71 25.11 -3.59 1.69
N GLN A 72 24.20 -4.28 2.39
CA GLN A 72 24.52 -5.54 3.08
C GLN A 72 24.72 -6.74 2.14
N ARG A 73 24.50 -6.56 0.84
CA ARG A 73 24.73 -7.58 -0.20
C ARG A 73 25.97 -7.30 -1.06
N LYS A 74 26.77 -6.29 -0.72
CA LYS A 74 28.10 -6.01 -1.28
C LYS A 74 29.18 -6.46 -0.30
#